data_AF-A0A7K2JA72-F1
#
_entry.id   AF-A0A7K2JA72-F1
#
_cell.length_a   1.000
_cell.length_b   1.000
_cell.length_c   1.000
_cell.angle_alpha   90.00
_cell.angle_beta   90.00
_cell.angle_gamma   90.00
#
_symmetry.space_group_name_H-M   'P 1'
#
loop_
_entity.id
_entity.type
_entity.pdbx_description
1 polymer ?
#
loop_
_entity_poly.entity_id
_entity_poly.type
_entity_poly.pdbx_seq_one_letter_code
_entity_poly.pdbx_strand_id
1 'polypeptide(L)'
;MDAKTYNAELAELRVLRDGIKRTQAALEKLETDRARKITALAGYEKARAERIAPAAGLSLADIVAIAPILAPDRLTTAAQPNPTPVPRSPEQATPPAAAVPAPEPAGYTALPSGTEHPQPPPGGHGRPGHDPPRP
;
A
#
# COMPACT_ATOMS: atom_id res chain seq x y z
N MET A 1 23.26 26.66 -40.03
CA MET A 1 21.84 26.31 -40.26
C MET A 1 21.24 27.40 -41.13
N ASP A 2 20.61 27.05 -42.24
CA ASP A 2 19.96 28.02 -43.11
C ASP A 2 18.55 28.38 -42.62
N ALA A 3 18.01 29.50 -43.10
CA ALA A 3 16.73 30.03 -42.66
C ALA A 3 15.54 29.08 -42.95
N LYS A 4 15.64 28.23 -43.98
CA LYS A 4 14.58 27.27 -44.31
C LYS A 4 14.56 26.15 -43.29
N THR A 5 15.73 25.60 -42.94
CA THR A 5 15.85 24.58 -41.88
C THR A 5 15.36 25.13 -40.54
N TYR A 6 15.72 26.38 -40.18
CA TYR A 6 15.26 26.99 -38.93
C TYR A 6 13.74 27.13 -38.86
N ASN A 7 13.10 27.58 -39.94
CA ASN A 7 11.65 27.70 -39.99
C ASN A 7 10.94 26.34 -39.98
N ALA A 8 11.54 25.30 -40.56
CA ALA A 8 11.03 23.94 -40.49
C ALA A 8 11.02 23.41 -39.04
N GLU A 9 12.13 23.54 -38.31
CA GLU A 9 12.19 23.14 -36.89
C GLU A 9 11.22 23.93 -36.02
N LEU A 10 11.04 25.23 -36.28
CA LEU A 10 10.02 26.02 -35.58
C LEU A 10 8.59 25.54 -35.87
N ALA A 11 8.31 25.03 -37.07
CA ALA A 11 7.00 24.43 -37.37
C ALA A 11 6.82 23.12 -36.60
N GLU A 12 7.84 22.27 -36.58
CA GLU A 12 7.84 21.01 -35.82
C GLU A 12 7.68 21.24 -34.32
N LEU A 13 8.35 22.25 -33.75
CA LEU A 13 8.19 22.63 -32.35
C LEU A 13 6.75 23.05 -32.01
N ARG A 14 6.06 23.75 -32.92
CA ARG A 14 4.64 24.09 -32.72
C ARG A 14 3.77 22.84 -32.70
N VAL A 15 4.00 21.91 -33.63
CA VAL A 15 3.30 20.62 -33.67
C VAL A 15 3.54 19.83 -32.38
N LEU A 16 4.79 19.76 -31.90
CA LEU A 16 5.14 19.07 -30.66
C LEU A 16 4.45 19.72 -29.45
N ARG A 17 4.49 21.05 -29.35
CA ARG A 17 3.81 21.81 -28.28
C ARG A 17 2.31 21.50 -28.26
N ASP A 18 1.67 21.46 -29.42
CA ASP A 18 0.23 21.19 -29.52
C ASP A 18 -0.08 19.70 -29.26
N GLY A 19 0.84 18.80 -29.56
CA GLY A 19 0.81 17.41 -29.11
C GLY A 19 0.86 17.29 -27.58
N ILE A 20 1.83 17.95 -26.94
CA ILE A 20 2.00 17.96 -25.48
C ILE A 20 0.73 18.50 -24.79
N LYS A 21 0.19 19.62 -25.26
CA LYS A 21 -1.04 20.20 -24.71
C LYS A 21 -2.22 19.24 -24.76
N ARG A 22 -2.40 18.52 -25.87
CA ARG A 22 -3.46 17.51 -26.00
C ARG A 22 -3.27 16.34 -25.05
N THR A 23 -2.04 15.83 -24.94
CA THR A 23 -1.74 14.73 -24.01
C THR A 23 -1.92 15.14 -22.56
N GLN A 24 -1.55 16.37 -22.18
CA GLN A 24 -1.79 16.89 -20.84
C GLN A 24 -3.29 16.95 -20.51
N ALA A 25 -4.11 17.46 -21.43
CA ALA A 25 -5.57 17.48 -21.24
C ALA A 25 -6.16 16.06 -21.13
N ALA A 26 -5.63 15.10 -21.90
CA ALA A 26 -6.04 13.70 -21.79
C ALA A 26 -5.61 13.07 -20.46
N LEU A 27 -4.41 13.38 -19.98
CA LEU A 27 -3.90 12.92 -18.69
C LEU A 27 -4.76 13.46 -17.54
N GLU A 28 -5.04 14.76 -17.52
CA GLU A 28 -5.89 15.40 -16.50
C GLU A 28 -7.28 14.76 -16.43
N LYS A 29 -7.86 14.43 -17.59
CA LYS A 29 -9.13 13.69 -17.65
C LYS A 29 -9.02 12.31 -17.00
N LEU A 30 -7.97 11.54 -17.34
CA LEU A 30 -7.75 10.22 -16.77
C LEU A 30 -7.48 10.27 -15.26
N GLU A 31 -6.74 11.27 -14.80
CA GLU A 31 -6.50 11.52 -13.38
C GLU A 31 -7.78 11.88 -12.64
N THR A 32 -8.64 12.70 -13.25
CA THR A 32 -9.97 13.02 -12.72
C THR A 32 -10.84 11.77 -12.63
N ASP A 33 -10.86 10.94 -13.67
CA ASP A 33 -11.64 9.69 -13.68
C ASP A 33 -11.09 8.69 -12.64
N ARG A 34 -9.77 8.60 -12.51
CA ARG A 34 -9.09 7.81 -11.48
C ARG A 34 -9.49 8.29 -10.09
N ALA A 35 -9.44 9.59 -9.82
CA ALA A 35 -9.84 10.18 -8.54
C ALA A 35 -11.31 9.87 -8.21
N ARG A 36 -12.22 10.02 -9.17
CA ARG A 36 -13.64 9.67 -8.99
C ARG A 36 -13.83 8.20 -8.60
N LYS A 37 -13.12 7.28 -9.26
CA LYS A 37 -13.17 5.84 -8.95
C LYS A 37 -12.59 5.54 -7.57
N ILE A 38 -11.48 6.17 -7.20
CA ILE A 38 -10.88 6.04 -5.87
C ILE A 38 -11.87 6.49 -4.80
N THR A 39 -12.51 7.66 -4.96
CA THR A 39 -13.49 8.16 -4.00
C THR A 39 -14.69 7.21 -3.87
N ALA A 40 -15.20 6.69 -4.99
CA ALA A 40 -16.28 5.71 -4.97
C ALA A 40 -15.89 4.42 -4.22
N LEU A 41 -14.67 3.92 -4.43
CA LEU A 41 -14.15 2.74 -3.72
C LEU A 41 -13.90 3.03 -2.24
N ALA A 42 -13.39 4.21 -1.89
CA ALA A 42 -13.14 4.61 -0.51
C ALA A 42 -14.43 4.78 0.31
N GLY A 43 -15.55 5.09 -0.35
CA GLY A 43 -16.87 5.13 0.29
C GLY A 43 -17.45 3.75 0.64
N TYR A 44 -16.83 2.66 0.20
CA TYR A 44 -17.26 1.31 0.56
C TYR A 44 -16.75 0.94 1.96
N GLU A 45 -17.66 0.50 2.83
CA GLU A 45 -17.40 0.25 4.26
C GLU A 45 -16.25 -0.74 4.53
N LYS A 46 -16.04 -1.70 3.62
CA LYS A 46 -14.97 -2.72 3.76
C LYS A 46 -13.73 -2.38 2.95
N ALA A 47 -13.66 -1.20 2.35
CA ALA A 47 -12.51 -0.79 1.59
C ALA A 47 -11.31 -0.58 2.51
N ARG A 48 -10.16 -1.14 2.13
CA ARG A 48 -8.92 -1.03 2.90
C ARG A 48 -7.94 -0.11 2.21
N ALA A 49 -7.28 0.73 3.00
CA ALA A 49 -6.25 1.64 2.51
C ALA A 49 -5.14 0.90 1.74
N GLU A 50 -4.73 -0.29 2.20
CA GLU A 50 -3.74 -1.15 1.51
C GLU A 50 -4.08 -1.45 0.04
N ARG A 51 -5.37 -1.53 -0.30
CA ARG A 51 -5.83 -1.84 -1.66
C ARG A 51 -6.09 -0.59 -2.50
N ILE A 52 -6.45 0.53 -1.85
CA ILE A 52 -6.75 1.79 -2.54
C ILE A 52 -5.50 2.66 -2.75
N ALA A 53 -4.56 2.67 -1.80
CA ALA A 53 -3.39 3.55 -1.83
C ALA A 53 -2.58 3.41 -3.14
N PRO A 54 -2.23 2.20 -3.60
CA PRO A 54 -1.46 2.06 -4.84
C PRO A 54 -2.24 2.59 -6.05
N ALA A 55 -3.56 2.38 -6.05
CA ALA A 55 -4.44 2.91 -7.06
C ALA A 55 -4.54 4.43 -7.02
N ALA A 56 -4.17 5.10 -5.92
CA ALA A 56 -4.01 6.56 -5.80
C ALA A 56 -2.57 7.05 -6.06
N GLY A 57 -1.60 6.15 -6.23
CA GLY A 57 -0.19 6.51 -6.41
C GLY A 57 0.48 6.85 -5.08
N LEU A 58 -0.11 6.40 -3.97
CA LEU A 58 0.39 6.58 -2.62
C LEU A 58 0.77 5.23 -2.02
N SER A 59 1.73 5.22 -1.10
CA SER A 59 1.94 4.06 -0.23
C SER A 59 1.04 4.12 1.01
N LEU A 60 0.85 3.00 1.70
CA LEU A 60 0.16 2.99 2.99
C LEU A 60 0.91 3.87 4.02
N ALA A 61 2.24 3.88 3.98
CA ALA A 61 3.06 4.71 4.86
C ALA A 61 2.77 6.20 4.65
N ASP A 62 2.62 6.65 3.40
CA ASP A 62 2.27 8.04 3.08
C ASP A 62 0.89 8.41 3.64
N ILE A 63 -0.08 7.49 3.54
CA ILE A 63 -1.41 7.68 4.12
C ILE A 63 -1.35 7.80 5.65
N VAL A 64 -0.61 6.90 6.32
CA VAL A 64 -0.45 6.93 7.78
C VAL A 64 0.31 8.19 8.23
N ALA A 65 1.28 8.67 7.44
CA ALA A 65 1.98 9.93 7.72
C ALA A 65 1.06 11.16 7.62
N ILE A 66 0.06 11.13 6.74
CA ILE A 66 -0.94 12.20 6.59
C ILE A 66 -2.02 12.13 7.68
N ALA A 67 -2.33 10.94 8.19
CA ALA A 67 -3.45 10.71 9.11
C ALA A 67 -3.49 11.64 10.34
N PRO A 68 -2.38 11.96 11.03
CA PRO A 68 -2.39 12.90 12.15
C PRO A 68 -2.81 14.33 11.78
N ILE A 69 -2.54 14.76 10.54
CA ILE A 69 -2.90 16.11 10.05
C ILE A 69 -4.40 16.18 9.78
N LEU A 70 -5.00 15.06 9.34
CA LEU A 70 -6.42 14.95 9.01
C LEU A 70 -7.28 14.43 10.18
N ALA A 71 -6.66 14.14 11.33
CA ALA A 71 -7.36 13.60 12.49
C ALA A 71 -8.32 14.66 13.06
N PRO A 72 -9.57 14.31 13.36
CA PRO A 72 -10.45 15.16 14.16
C PRO A 72 -9.81 15.45 15.52
N ASP A 73 -10.03 16.65 16.09
CA ASP A 73 -9.47 17.06 17.40
C ASP A 73 -9.71 16.06 18.54
N ARG A 74 -10.78 15.25 18.43
CA ARG A 74 -11.11 14.20 19.39
C ARG A 74 -10.09 13.06 19.43
N LEU A 75 -9.40 12.80 18.32
CA LEU A 75 -8.37 11.76 18.22
C LEU A 75 -6.97 12.31 18.55
N THR A 76 -6.73 13.61 18.38
CA THR A 76 -5.44 14.25 18.74
C THR A 76 -5.27 14.40 20.25
N THR A 77 -6.37 14.57 20.99
CA THR A 77 -6.38 14.70 22.46
C THR A 77 -5.94 13.41 23.19
N ALA A 78 -6.15 12.23 22.59
CA ALA A 78 -5.76 10.95 23.20
C ALA A 78 -4.25 10.66 23.14
N ALA A 79 -3.47 11.46 22.40
CA ALA A 79 -2.02 11.33 22.30
C ALA A 79 -1.27 12.15 23.38
N GLN A 80 -1.97 12.65 24.41
CA GLN A 80 -1.30 13.15 25.61
C GLN A 80 -0.69 11.95 26.35
N PRO A 81 0.59 11.99 26.75
CA PRO A 81 1.20 10.90 27.52
C PRO A 81 0.37 10.66 28.77
N ASN A 82 -0.07 9.40 28.90
CA ASN A 82 -0.77 8.85 30.05
C ASN A 82 -0.11 9.40 31.35
N PRO A 83 -0.86 10.01 32.28
CA PRO A 83 -0.26 10.45 33.54
C PRO A 83 0.38 9.24 34.21
N THR A 84 1.67 9.37 34.51
CA THR A 84 2.51 8.38 35.17
C THR A 84 1.73 7.75 36.33
N PRO A 85 1.59 6.40 36.40
CA PRO A 85 0.99 5.77 37.56
C PRO A 85 1.83 6.13 38.79
N VAL A 86 1.23 6.85 39.73
CA VAL A 86 1.82 7.05 41.06
C VAL A 86 2.07 5.66 41.66
N PRO A 87 3.30 5.35 42.12
CA PRO A 87 3.59 4.06 42.75
C PRO A 87 2.72 3.91 44.01
N ARG A 88 1.89 2.86 44.07
CA ARG A 88 1.29 2.45 45.34
C ARG A 88 2.40 1.82 46.19
N SER A 89 2.64 2.39 47.37
CA SER A 89 3.54 1.83 48.38
C SER A 89 3.18 0.36 48.68
N PRO A 90 4.16 -0.54 48.80
CA PRO A 90 3.94 -1.91 49.23
C PRO A 90 3.86 -2.03 50.77
N GLU A 91 3.24 -3.13 51.17
CA GLU A 91 3.33 -3.80 52.49
C GLU A 91 2.49 -3.27 53.66
N GLN A 92 1.43 -4.03 53.95
CA GLN A 92 1.46 -4.85 55.16
C GLN A 92 0.75 -6.19 54.90
N ALA A 93 1.56 -7.23 54.78
CA ALA A 93 1.14 -8.63 54.72
C ALA A 93 0.98 -9.19 56.14
N THR A 94 -0.02 -10.04 56.33
CA THR A 94 -0.21 -10.90 57.52
C THR A 94 -0.84 -12.24 57.08
N PRO A 95 -0.61 -13.36 57.80
CA PRO A 95 0.19 -14.50 57.31
C PRO A 95 -0.63 -15.72 56.80
N PRO A 96 0.02 -16.82 56.37
CA PRO A 96 -0.55 -17.84 55.48
C PRO A 96 -1.24 -18.99 56.24
N ALA A 97 -2.25 -19.60 55.60
CA ALA A 97 -2.86 -20.85 56.04
C ALA A 97 -2.90 -21.88 54.89
N ALA A 98 -1.99 -22.85 55.00
CA ALA A 98 -1.99 -24.27 54.61
C ALA A 98 -2.69 -24.77 53.31
N ALA A 99 -1.85 -25.42 52.48
CA ALA A 99 -1.98 -26.71 51.74
C ALA A 99 -3.25 -26.97 50.87
N VAL A 100 -3.22 -27.60 49.69
CA VAL A 100 -2.65 -28.92 49.30
C VAL A 100 -2.48 -29.00 47.74
N PRO A 101 -2.06 -30.12 47.10
CA PRO A 101 -0.86 -30.27 46.27
C PRO A 101 -1.09 -30.25 44.74
N ALA A 102 0.02 -30.33 44.00
CA ALA A 102 0.17 -30.36 42.53
C ALA A 102 -0.55 -31.54 41.81
N PRO A 103 -0.67 -31.46 40.48
CA PRO A 103 0.13 -32.40 39.68
C PRO A 103 0.89 -31.76 38.49
N GLU A 104 1.87 -32.53 38.04
CA GLU A 104 3.00 -32.25 37.14
C GLU A 104 2.63 -31.80 35.71
N PRO A 105 3.54 -31.08 35.01
CA PRO A 105 3.44 -30.84 33.57
C PRO A 105 4.10 -31.98 32.79
N ALA A 106 3.32 -32.79 32.09
CA ALA A 106 3.84 -33.78 31.14
C ALA A 106 3.60 -33.34 29.70
N GLY A 107 4.71 -33.18 28.98
CA GLY A 107 4.83 -33.42 27.54
C GLY A 107 4.48 -32.24 26.63
N TYR A 108 5.45 -31.54 26.04
CA TYR A 108 6.13 -31.85 24.77
C TYR A 108 5.18 -31.91 23.56
N THR A 109 5.42 -31.05 22.55
CA THR A 109 5.58 -31.36 21.10
C THR A 109 5.68 -30.00 20.36
N ALA A 110 6.89 -29.52 20.11
CA ALA A 110 7.58 -29.56 18.81
C ALA A 110 6.90 -28.72 17.69
N LEU A 111 7.55 -27.59 17.36
CA LEU A 111 7.31 -26.79 16.15
C LEU A 111 7.96 -27.51 14.95
N PRO A 112 7.25 -27.81 13.85
CA PRO A 112 7.91 -28.11 12.60
C PRO A 112 8.31 -26.81 11.89
N SER A 113 9.62 -26.64 11.73
CA SER A 113 10.21 -25.83 10.65
C SER A 113 9.83 -26.43 9.29
N GLY A 114 9.52 -25.57 8.32
CA GLY A 114 9.24 -26.00 6.95
C GLY A 114 9.05 -24.81 6.02
N THR A 115 10.17 -24.28 5.52
CA THR A 115 10.20 -23.35 4.40
C THR A 115 10.03 -24.14 3.11
N GLU A 116 8.85 -24.07 2.48
CA GLU A 116 8.69 -24.56 1.10
C GLU A 116 8.09 -23.46 0.21
N HIS A 117 8.94 -23.02 -0.71
CA HIS A 117 8.66 -22.07 -1.78
C HIS A 117 8.48 -22.89 -3.07
N PRO A 118 7.26 -23.07 -3.61
CA PRO A 118 7.11 -23.72 -4.89
C PRO A 118 7.51 -22.79 -6.04
N GLN A 119 8.53 -23.27 -6.74
CA GLN A 119 9.19 -22.82 -7.97
C GLN A 119 8.22 -22.54 -9.15
N PRO A 120 8.48 -21.52 -10.00
CA PRO A 120 7.75 -21.32 -11.26
C PRO A 120 8.22 -22.32 -12.35
N PRO A 121 7.32 -22.81 -13.24
CA PRO A 121 7.69 -23.76 -14.27
C PRO A 121 8.60 -23.13 -15.36
N PRO A 122 9.55 -23.90 -15.91
CA PRO A 122 10.51 -23.44 -16.90
C PRO A 122 9.87 -23.20 -18.27
N GLY A 123 10.37 -22.17 -18.96
CA GLY A 123 9.95 -21.81 -20.31
C GLY A 123 10.14 -22.95 -21.33
N GLY A 124 9.05 -23.26 -22.04
CA GLY A 124 9.07 -24.08 -23.24
C GLY A 124 9.14 -23.19 -24.48
N HIS A 125 10.28 -23.21 -25.15
CA HIS A 125 10.43 -22.73 -26.51
C HIS A 125 9.57 -23.57 -27.48
N GLY A 126 8.84 -22.89 -28.37
CA GLY A 126 7.99 -23.57 -29.36
C GLY A 126 7.36 -22.63 -30.39
N ARG A 127 8.17 -22.02 -31.24
CA ARG A 127 7.81 -21.63 -32.63
C ARG A 127 9.00 -22.07 -33.50
N PRO A 128 8.86 -22.52 -34.77
CA PRO A 128 7.87 -22.06 -35.75
C PRO A 128 7.31 -23.13 -36.71
N GLY A 129 6.21 -22.79 -37.39
CA GLY A 129 5.67 -23.47 -38.58
C GLY A 129 4.35 -22.77 -38.93
N HIS A 130 4.27 -21.82 -39.86
CA HIS A 130 4.44 -21.93 -41.32
C HIS A 130 3.48 -22.96 -41.92
N ASP A 131 2.25 -22.54 -42.24
CA ASP A 131 1.82 -22.33 -43.63
C ASP A 131 0.45 -21.60 -43.72
N PRO A 132 0.22 -20.71 -44.69
CA PRO A 132 -1.07 -20.10 -44.98
C PRO A 132 -1.77 -20.82 -46.18
N PRO A 133 -2.78 -20.25 -46.88
CA PRO A 133 -4.16 -20.76 -46.93
C PRO A 133 -4.59 -21.39 -48.28
N ARG A 134 -5.77 -22.04 -48.35
CA ARG A 134 -6.67 -22.14 -49.56
C ARG A 134 -7.87 -23.10 -49.34
N PRO A 135 -8.91 -23.12 -50.21
CA PRO A 135 -9.31 -22.16 -51.24
C PRO A 135 -10.54 -21.30 -50.91
#